data_AF-A0A8J4IH42-F1
#
_entry.id   AF-A0A8J4IH42-F1
#
_cell.length_a   1.000
_cell.length_b   1.000
_cell.length_c   1.000
_cell.angle_alpha   90.00
_cell.angle_beta   90.00
_cell.angle_gamma   90.00
#
_symmetry.space_group_name_H-M   'P 1'
#
loop_
_entity.id
_entity.type
_entity.pdbx_description
1 polymer ?
#
loop_
_entity_poly.entity_id
_entity_poly.type
_entity_poly.pdbx_seq_one_letter_code
_entity_poly.pdbx_strand_id
1 'polypeptide(L)'
;HEELLNLVLGVLRSWNDPLIHLASEVQRIKEAPDTILWKAVEIEEQNKRLLEGMEKIVGRVHSGEIGNEVYSQWEGLPSLQLTDEDSRLFAFYNLLHCLRRDSHKIDNYLKLLKCRLIHDSNC
;
A
#
# COMPACT_ATOMS: atom_id res chain seq x y z
N HIS A 1 12.71 -16.81 0.33
CA HIS A 1 12.50 -15.43 0.85
C HIS A 1 12.29 -14.43 -0.27
N GLU A 2 12.93 -14.65 -1.43
CA GLU A 2 12.79 -13.84 -2.67
C GLU A 2 11.35 -13.59 -3.09
N GLU A 3 10.54 -14.63 -3.31
CA GLU A 3 9.13 -14.47 -3.71
C GLU A 3 8.32 -13.61 -2.74
N LEU A 4 8.61 -13.71 -1.43
CA LEU A 4 7.91 -12.96 -0.41
C LEU A 4 8.38 -11.50 -0.34
N LEU A 5 9.66 -11.23 -0.58
CA LEU A 5 10.19 -9.88 -0.72
C LEU A 5 9.57 -9.18 -1.93
N ASN A 6 9.54 -9.87 -3.07
CA ASN A 6 8.93 -9.41 -4.32
C ASN A 6 7.42 -9.19 -4.17
N LEU A 7 6.72 -10.08 -3.46
CA LEU A 7 5.31 -9.89 -3.13
C LEU A 7 5.07 -8.63 -2.30
N VAL A 8 5.89 -8.36 -1.28
CA VAL A 8 5.78 -7.15 -0.46
C VAL A 8 6.03 -5.90 -1.31
N LEU A 9 7.07 -5.91 -2.14
CA LEU A 9 7.36 -4.81 -3.08
C LEU A 9 6.21 -4.55 -4.04
N GLY A 10 5.69 -5.59 -4.69
CA GLY A 10 4.58 -5.50 -5.63
C GLY A 10 3.32 -4.90 -4.99
N VAL A 11 2.98 -5.30 -3.76
CA VAL A 11 1.82 -4.75 -3.05
C VAL A 11 2.06 -3.28 -2.69
N LEU A 12 3.23 -2.93 -2.12
CA LEU A 12 3.57 -1.53 -1.81
C LEU A 12 3.50 -0.62 -3.04
N ARG A 13 4.01 -1.09 -4.18
CA ARG A 13 3.94 -0.37 -5.48
C ARG A 13 2.51 -0.21 -5.97
N SER A 14 1.68 -1.26 -5.89
CA SER A 14 0.27 -1.19 -6.30
C SER A 14 -0.57 -0.21 -5.47
N TRP A 15 -0.12 0.12 -4.25
CA TRP A 15 -0.80 1.07 -3.36
C TRP A 15 -0.39 2.53 -3.57
N ASN A 16 0.62 2.84 -4.39
CA ASN A 16 1.04 4.22 -4.64
C ASN A 16 -0.09 5.08 -5.24
N ASP A 17 -0.63 4.70 -6.40
CA ASP A 17 -1.69 5.48 -7.06
C ASP A 17 -2.97 5.56 -6.23
N PRO A 18 -3.52 4.45 -5.66
CA PRO A 18 -4.72 4.53 -4.84
C PRO A 18 -4.56 5.45 -3.62
N LEU A 19 -3.39 5.51 -2.98
CA LEU A 19 -3.16 6.37 -1.81
C LEU A 19 -3.10 7.85 -2.19
N ILE A 20 -2.45 8.19 -3.32
CA ILE A 20 -2.45 9.55 -3.86
C ILE A 20 -3.88 10.02 -4.16
N HIS A 21 -4.68 9.15 -4.79
CA HIS A 21 -6.07 9.45 -5.09
C HIS A 21 -6.95 9.50 -3.83
N LEU A 22 -6.71 8.65 -2.83
CA LEU A 22 -7.40 8.74 -1.55
C LEU A 22 -7.15 10.09 -0.87
N ALA A 23 -5.89 10.53 -0.77
CA ALA A 23 -5.51 11.79 -0.12
C ALA A 23 -6.08 13.03 -0.82
N SER A 24 -6.19 12.99 -2.15
CA SER A 24 -6.73 14.10 -2.97
C SER A 24 -8.26 14.12 -3.07
N GLU A 25 -8.91 12.95 -3.17
CA GLU A 25 -10.37 12.87 -3.34
C GLU A 25 -11.13 12.95 -2.01
N VAL A 26 -10.54 12.57 -0.87
CA VAL A 26 -11.17 12.72 0.46
C VAL A 26 -11.56 14.17 0.76
N GLN A 27 -10.75 15.14 0.31
CA GLN A 27 -11.02 16.57 0.50
C GLN A 27 -12.31 17.05 -0.19
N ARG A 28 -12.82 16.29 -1.17
CA ARG A 28 -14.04 16.61 -1.91
C ARG A 28 -15.32 16.11 -1.23
N ILE A 29 -15.19 15.33 -0.15
CA ILE A 29 -16.32 14.93 0.67
C ILE A 29 -16.62 16.11 1.60
N LYS A 30 -17.80 16.72 1.45
CA LYS A 30 -18.19 17.96 2.16
C LYS A 30 -18.06 17.87 3.68
N GLU A 31 -18.24 16.68 4.23
CA GLU A 31 -18.16 16.40 5.67
C GLU A 31 -17.03 15.42 6.00
N ALA A 32 -15.98 15.32 5.16
CA ALA A 32 -14.84 14.47 5.48
C ALA A 32 -14.23 14.90 6.83
N PRO A 33 -14.09 13.98 7.79
CA PRO A 33 -13.40 14.29 9.03
C PRO A 33 -11.93 14.63 8.74
N ASP A 34 -11.44 15.75 9.30
CA ASP A 34 -10.03 16.15 9.21
C ASP A 34 -9.07 15.01 9.61
N THR A 35 -9.52 14.16 10.53
CA THR A 35 -8.78 12.97 10.98
C THR A 35 -8.57 11.94 9.87
N ILE A 36 -9.56 11.74 8.99
CA ILE A 36 -9.44 10.83 7.84
C ILE A 36 -8.45 11.41 6.83
N LEU A 37 -8.56 12.71 6.54
CA LEU A 37 -7.64 13.38 5.62
C LEU A 37 -6.19 13.29 6.11
N TRP A 38 -5.94 13.67 7.35
CA TRP A 38 -4.62 13.58 7.96
C TRP A 38 -4.06 12.15 7.91
N LYS A 39 -4.88 11.13 8.22
CA LYS A 39 -4.46 9.74 8.13
C LYS A 39 -4.16 9.29 6.71
N ALA A 40 -4.94 9.71 5.72
CA ALA A 40 -4.69 9.36 4.32
C ALA A 40 -3.33 9.89 3.85
N VAL A 41 -3.02 11.15 4.15
CA VAL A 41 -1.73 11.78 3.83
C VAL A 41 -0.58 11.09 4.56
N GLU A 42 -0.73 10.82 5.86
CA GLU A 42 0.28 10.11 6.65
C GLU A 42 0.59 8.72 6.05
N ILE A 43 -0.45 7.94 5.71
CA ILE A 43 -0.28 6.60 5.15
C ILE A 43 0.39 6.65 3.77
N GLU A 44 0.01 7.61 2.92
CA GLU A 44 0.66 7.82 1.61
C GLU A 44 2.18 8.04 1.77
N GLU A 45 2.58 8.92 2.68
CA GLU A 45 3.99 9.20 2.95
C GLU A 45 4.72 7.99 3.55
N GLN A 46 4.11 7.28 4.50
CA GLN A 46 4.73 6.10 5.11
C GLN A 46 4.86 4.95 4.10
N ASN A 47 3.91 4.78 3.17
CA ASN A 47 4.00 3.77 2.12
C ASN A 47 5.23 4.00 1.23
N LYS A 48 5.50 5.25 0.83
CA LYS A 48 6.69 5.62 0.05
C LYS A 48 7.98 5.31 0.80
N ARG A 49 8.07 5.70 2.08
CA ARG A 49 9.25 5.42 2.92
C ARG A 49 9.48 3.92 3.11
N LEU A 50 8.40 3.15 3.31
CA LEU A 50 8.48 1.70 3.46
C LEU A 50 8.93 1.04 2.15
N LEU A 51 8.40 1.47 1.00
CA LEU A 51 8.81 1.01 -0.32
C LEU A 51 10.32 1.25 -0.56
N GLU A 52 10.82 2.46 -0.32
CA GLU A 52 12.25 2.77 -0.42
C GLU A 52 13.11 1.89 0.49
N GLY A 53 12.64 1.63 1.72
CA GLY A 53 13.30 0.72 2.65
C GLY A 53 13.37 -0.71 2.11
N MET A 54 12.28 -1.19 1.52
CA MET A 54 12.21 -2.51 0.92
C MET A 54 13.07 -2.66 -0.32
N GLU A 55 13.12 -1.65 -1.19
CA GLU A 55 14.00 -1.66 -2.37
C GLU A 55 15.48 -1.76 -1.98
N LYS A 56 15.89 -1.05 -0.91
CA LYS A 56 17.23 -1.18 -0.33
C LYS A 56 17.51 -2.56 0.24
N ILE A 57 16.53 -3.20 0.88
CA ILE A 57 16.67 -4.57 1.42
C ILE A 57 16.82 -5.56 0.26
N VAL A 58 15.94 -5.48 -0.74
CA VAL A 58 15.97 -6.39 -1.90
C VAL A 58 17.28 -6.26 -2.67
N GLY A 59 17.78 -5.03 -2.90
CA GLY A 59 19.07 -4.81 -3.57
C GLY A 59 20.29 -5.28 -2.77
N ARG A 60 20.15 -5.57 -1.47
CA ARG A 60 21.21 -6.22 -0.66
C ARG A 60 21.10 -7.73 -0.65
N VAL A 61 19.88 -8.26 -0.71
CA VAL A 61 19.61 -9.71 -0.68
C VAL A 61 19.81 -10.33 -2.07
N HIS A 62 19.53 -9.60 -3.14
CA HIS A 62 19.69 -10.05 -4.52
C HIS A 62 20.71 -9.15 -5.23
N SER A 63 21.75 -9.75 -5.82
CA SER A 63 22.71 -9.04 -6.67
C SER A 63 22.23 -8.86 -8.13
N GLY A 64 21.00 -9.28 -8.44
CA GLY A 64 20.38 -9.17 -9.77
C GLY A 64 19.47 -7.95 -9.89
N GLU A 65 19.05 -7.63 -11.12
CA GLU A 65 18.07 -6.56 -11.37
C GLU A 65 16.77 -6.85 -10.61
N ILE A 66 16.28 -5.86 -9.85
CA ILE A 66 14.91 -5.84 -9.35
C ILE A 66 14.04 -5.86 -10.59
N GLY A 67 13.55 -7.06 -10.96
CA GLY A 67 12.83 -7.26 -12.20
C GLY A 67 11.69 -6.26 -12.34
N ASN A 68 11.36 -5.91 -13.59
CA ASN A 68 10.17 -5.15 -13.96
C ASN A 68 8.92 -5.89 -13.45
N GLU A 69 8.62 -5.73 -12.16
CA GLU A 69 7.53 -6.44 -11.51
C GLU A 69 6.21 -5.89 -12.02
N VAL A 70 5.44 -6.77 -12.62
CA VAL A 70 4.05 -6.50 -12.98
C VAL A 70 3.24 -6.52 -11.71
N TYR A 71 2.96 -5.34 -11.16
CA TYR A 71 1.98 -5.16 -10.09
C TYR A 71 0.62 -4.79 -10.69
N SER A 72 -0.45 -5.13 -9.98
CA SER A 72 -1.81 -4.79 -10.42
C SER A 72 -1.99 -3.28 -10.46
N GLN A 73 -2.36 -2.74 -11.61
CA GLN A 73 -2.78 -1.36 -11.73
C GLN A 73 -4.16 -1.19 -11.11
N TRP A 74 -4.35 -0.08 -10.40
CA TRP A 74 -5.63 0.25 -9.80
C TRP A 74 -6.39 1.23 -10.70
N GLU A 75 -7.56 0.81 -11.17
CA GLU A 75 -8.41 1.60 -12.07
C GLU A 75 -9.66 2.16 -11.37
N GLY A 76 -9.63 2.29 -10.03
CA GLY A 76 -10.79 2.65 -9.22
C GLY A 76 -11.10 4.15 -9.12
N LEU A 77 -10.29 5.02 -9.74
CA LEU A 77 -10.47 6.48 -9.66
C LEU A 77 -11.86 6.95 -10.13
N PRO A 78 -12.41 6.46 -11.27
CA PRO A 78 -13.74 6.90 -11.71
C PRO A 78 -14.82 6.65 -10.65
N SER A 79 -14.72 5.57 -9.87
CA SER A 79 -15.67 5.26 -8.80
C SER A 79 -15.57 6.23 -7.61
N LEU A 80 -14.39 6.79 -7.33
CA LEU A 80 -14.22 7.82 -6.29
C LEU A 80 -14.77 9.19 -6.70
N GLN A 81 -14.97 9.41 -7.99
CA GLN A 81 -15.39 10.68 -8.58
C GLN A 81 -16.87 10.70 -9.00
N LEU A 82 -17.63 9.64 -8.68
CA LEU A 82 -19.06 9.58 -8.97
C LEU A 82 -19.82 10.73 -8.29
N THR A 83 -20.83 11.24 -9.00
CA THR A 83 -21.75 12.25 -8.45
C THR A 83 -22.76 11.64 -7.48
N ASP A 84 -23.07 10.36 -7.66
CA ASP A 84 -23.90 9.60 -6.74
C ASP A 84 -23.15 9.35 -5.43
N GLU A 85 -23.69 9.87 -4.33
CA GLU A 85 -23.01 9.88 -3.04
C GLU A 85 -22.86 8.48 -2.45
N ASP A 86 -23.90 7.65 -2.51
CA ASP A 86 -23.90 6.29 -1.97
C ASP A 86 -22.87 5.41 -2.69
N SER A 87 -22.84 5.45 -4.03
CA SER A 87 -21.86 4.71 -4.82
C SER A 87 -20.43 5.18 -4.54
N ARG A 88 -20.23 6.49 -4.39
CA ARG A 88 -18.93 7.08 -4.06
C ARG A 88 -18.47 6.67 -2.66
N LEU A 89 -19.34 6.74 -1.65
CA LEU A 89 -19.03 6.30 -0.28
C LEU A 89 -18.73 4.79 -0.24
N PHE A 90 -19.45 3.98 -1.00
CA PHE A 90 -19.17 2.56 -1.14
C PHE A 90 -17.78 2.29 -1.78
N ALA A 91 -17.39 3.08 -2.78
CA ALA A 91 -16.06 3.00 -3.38
C ALA A 91 -14.95 3.33 -2.36
N PHE A 92 -15.11 4.41 -1.57
CA PHE A 92 -14.19 4.73 -0.47
C PHE A 92 -14.13 3.62 0.58
N TYR A 93 -15.27 3.07 0.98
CA TYR A 93 -15.32 1.95 1.92
C TYR A 93 -14.50 0.76 1.44
N ASN A 94 -14.69 0.35 0.17
CA ASN A 94 -13.95 -0.77 -0.41
C ASN A 94 -12.44 -0.49 -0.47
N LEU A 95 -12.06 0.73 -0.86
CA LEU A 95 -10.66 1.16 -0.90
C LEU A 95 -10.01 1.07 0.49
N LEU A 96 -10.64 1.63 1.51
CA LEU A 96 -10.15 1.61 2.90
C LEU A 96 -10.13 0.19 3.48
N HIS A 97 -11.12 -0.63 3.14
CA HIS A 97 -11.17 -2.04 3.55
C HIS A 97 -9.98 -2.83 2.98
N CYS A 98 -9.72 -2.68 1.68
CA CYS A 98 -8.56 -3.29 1.02
C CYS A 98 -7.24 -2.78 1.60
N LEU A 99 -7.12 -1.47 1.85
CA LEU A 99 -5.93 -0.86 2.44
C LEU A 99 -5.61 -1.47 3.81
N ARG A 100 -6.63 -1.62 4.67
CA ARG A 100 -6.48 -2.24 5.99
C ARG A 100 -5.99 -3.69 5.86
N ARG A 101 -6.61 -4.47 4.97
CA ARG A 101 -6.26 -5.89 4.75
C ARG A 101 -4.82 -6.04 4.28
N ASP A 102 -4.45 -5.27 3.26
CA ASP A 102 -3.16 -5.41 2.60
C ASP A 102 -2.02 -4.83 3.46
N SER A 103 -2.27 -3.75 4.20
CA SER A 103 -1.31 -3.22 5.20
C SER A 103 -1.01 -4.26 6.29
N HIS A 104 -2.04 -4.92 6.82
CA HIS A 104 -1.87 -6.00 7.80
C HIS A 104 -1.11 -7.20 7.21
N LYS A 105 -1.33 -7.51 5.93
CA LYS A 105 -0.62 -8.56 5.20
C LYS A 105 0.86 -8.22 5.04
N ILE A 106 1.18 -6.97 4.63
CA ILE A 106 2.56 -6.46 4.53
C ILE A 106 3.28 -6.56 5.88
N ASP A 107 2.68 -6.04 6.96
CA ASP A 107 3.29 -6.06 8.30
C ASP A 107 3.64 -7.50 8.75
N ASN A 108 2.72 -8.45 8.58
CA ASN A 108 2.97 -9.85 8.91
C ASN A 108 4.07 -10.47 8.05
N TYR A 109 4.11 -10.17 6.75
CA TYR A 109 5.17 -10.65 5.87
C TYR A 109 6.53 -10.07 6.21
N LEU A 110 6.60 -8.79 6.58
CA LEU A 110 7.84 -8.17 7.05
C LEU A 110 8.36 -8.80 8.34
N LYS A 111 7.48 -9.08 9.31
CA LYS A 111 7.85 -9.79 10.55
C LYS A 111 8.43 -11.16 10.26
N LEU A 112 7.78 -11.92 9.38
CA LEU A 112 8.23 -13.25 8.99
C LEU A 112 9.53 -13.21 8.16
N LEU A 113 9.69 -12.24 7.27
CA LEU A 113 10.93 -12.00 6.53
C LEU A 113 12.09 -11.67 7.47
N LYS A 114 11.87 -10.75 8.42
CA LYS A 114 12.85 -10.42 9.46
C LYS A 114 13.29 -11.67 10.21
N CYS A 115 12.33 -12.49 10.63
CA CYS A 115 12.63 -13.70 11.38
C CYS A 115 13.50 -14.68 10.59
N ARG A 116 13.15 -14.90 9.32
CA ARG A 116 13.87 -15.85 8.49
C ARG A 116 15.24 -15.35 8.03
N LEU A 117 15.36 -14.06 7.70
CA LEU A 117 16.60 -13.49 7.15
C LEU A 117 17.64 -13.16 8.23
N ILE A 118 17.22 -12.84 9.46
CA ILE A 118 18.12 -12.40 10.53
C ILE A 118 18.33 -13.48 11.59
N HIS A 119 17.29 -14.26 11.90
CA HIS A 119 17.28 -15.18 13.03
C HIS A 119 17.20 -16.66 12.62
N ASP A 120 17.33 -16.98 11.32
CA ASP A 120 17.19 -18.35 10.80
C ASP A 120 15.92 -19.07 11.31
N SER A 121 14.81 -18.31 11.35
CA SER A 121 13.50 -18.78 11.84
C SER A 121 13.40 -19.05 13.34
N ASN A 122 14.40 -18.68 14.15
CA ASN A 122 14.36 -18.77 15.61
C ASN A 122 13.90 -17.45 16.24
N CYS A 123 12.59 -17.19 16.13
CA CYS A 123 11.87 -16.09 16.80
C CYS A 123 10.71 -16.69 17.61
#